data_AF-A0A6I1H1Y8-F1
#
_entry.id   AF-A0A6I1H1Y8-F1
#
_cell.length_a   1.000
_cell.length_b   1.000
_cell.length_c   1.000
_cell.angle_alpha   90.00
_cell.angle_beta   90.00
_cell.angle_gamma   90.00
#
_symmetry.space_group_name_H-M   'P 1'
#
loop_
_entity.id
_entity.type
_entity.pdbx_description
1 polymer ?
#
loop_
_entity_poly.entity_id
_entity_poly.type
_entity_poly.pdbx_seq_one_letter_code
_entity_poly.pdbx_strand_id
1 'polypeptide(L)'
;MHRYAAALLPLCLPAGAGAIVTFAPGARTAWHTHPLGQTLIVTQGQGWVQHWQGPLQALAVGDVAWIPPGVKHWHGATATSAMQHVVIAEAQDGTAVSWLEQVTDDSYPR
;
A
#
# COMPACT_ATOMS: atom_id res chain seq x y z
N MET A 1 -46.34 -11.07 -21.94
CA MET A 1 -45.87 -9.92 -21.14
C MET A 1 -44.86 -10.43 -20.12
N HIS A 2 -43.56 -10.26 -20.36
CA HIS A 2 -42.51 -10.57 -19.38
C HIS A 2 -41.91 -9.26 -18.91
N ARG A 3 -42.04 -8.99 -17.62
CA ARG A 3 -41.60 -7.75 -16.98
C ARG A 3 -40.08 -7.83 -16.81
N TYR A 4 -39.35 -6.88 -17.39
CA TYR A 4 -37.96 -6.63 -17.05
C TYR A 4 -37.91 -5.99 -15.66
N ALA A 5 -37.33 -6.67 -14.67
CA ALA A 5 -36.95 -6.05 -13.41
C ALA A 5 -35.53 -5.51 -13.57
N ALA A 6 -35.41 -4.19 -13.75
CA ALA A 6 -34.12 -3.51 -13.64
C ALA A 6 -33.78 -3.39 -12.14
N ALA A 7 -32.89 -4.26 -11.65
CA ALA A 7 -32.29 -4.08 -10.33
C ALA A 7 -31.33 -2.88 -10.40
N LEU A 8 -31.74 -1.77 -9.80
CA LEU A 8 -30.83 -0.67 -9.45
C LEU A 8 -29.89 -1.18 -8.37
N LEU A 9 -28.76 -1.75 -8.78
CA LEU A 9 -27.63 -1.96 -7.87
C LEU A 9 -27.21 -0.56 -7.37
N PRO A 10 -27.07 -0.35 -6.05
CA PRO A 10 -26.55 0.91 -5.56
C PRO A 10 -25.17 1.12 -6.18
N LEU A 11 -24.98 2.27 -6.83
CA LEU A 11 -23.68 2.70 -7.31
C LEU A 11 -22.82 3.02 -6.08
N CYS A 12 -22.30 1.98 -5.43
CA CYS A 12 -21.24 2.12 -4.46
C CYS A 12 -19.98 2.45 -5.28
N LEU A 13 -19.79 3.73 -5.58
CA LEU A 13 -18.51 4.19 -6.11
C LEU A 13 -17.43 3.75 -5.11
N PRO A 14 -16.34 3.11 -5.55
CA PRO A 14 -15.28 2.73 -4.64
C PRO A 14 -14.77 4.00 -3.93
N ALA A 15 -14.82 4.01 -2.61
CA ALA A 15 -14.22 5.07 -1.82
C ALA A 15 -12.71 4.84 -1.80
N GLY A 16 -11.97 5.59 -2.61
CA GLY A 16 -10.50 5.60 -2.60
C GLY A 16 -9.93 6.47 -1.49
N ALA A 17 -8.84 6.03 -0.87
CA ALA A 17 -8.02 6.83 0.02
C ALA A 17 -6.68 7.15 -0.65
N GLY A 18 -6.31 8.44 -0.63
CA GLY A 18 -5.01 8.92 -1.07
C GLY A 18 -4.38 9.80 0.00
N ALA A 19 -3.08 9.64 0.25
CA ALA A 19 -2.34 10.44 1.23
C ALA A 19 -0.89 10.62 0.82
N ILE A 20 -0.24 11.66 1.35
CA ILE A 20 1.22 11.80 1.33
C ILE A 20 1.73 11.32 2.68
N VAL A 21 2.64 10.34 2.67
CA VAL A 21 3.24 9.77 3.88
C VAL A 21 4.72 10.03 3.86
N THR A 22 5.27 10.43 5.01
CA THR A 22 6.72 10.63 5.20
C THR A 22 7.23 9.67 6.29
N PHE A 23 8.28 8.92 5.97
CA PHE A 23 9.00 8.05 6.88
C PHE A 23 10.36 8.66 7.19
N ALA A 24 10.67 8.81 8.48
CA ALA A 24 12.04 9.07 8.94
C ALA A 24 12.95 7.85 8.64
N PRO A 25 14.29 7.98 8.61
CA PRO A 25 15.18 6.83 8.44
C PRO A 25 14.85 5.70 9.43
N GLY A 26 14.78 4.47 8.95
CA GLY A 26 14.41 3.28 9.73
C GLY A 26 12.91 3.09 9.95
N ALA A 27 12.07 4.08 9.66
CA ALA A 27 10.62 3.97 9.84
C ALA A 27 9.96 3.19 8.68
N ARG A 28 9.04 2.30 9.04
CA ARG A 28 8.28 1.47 8.10
C ARG A 28 6.90 1.15 8.63
N THR A 29 6.02 0.73 7.74
CA THR A 29 4.72 0.16 8.12
C THR A 29 4.87 -1.18 8.82
N ALA A 30 3.84 -1.59 9.56
CA ALA A 30 3.64 -3.00 9.86
C ALA A 30 3.32 -3.77 8.57
N TRP A 31 3.44 -5.09 8.60
CA TRP A 31 2.89 -5.90 7.52
C TRP A 31 1.40 -5.63 7.37
N HIS A 32 0.91 -5.56 6.14
CA HIS A 32 -0.51 -5.32 5.86
C HIS A 32 -0.90 -5.79 4.46
N THR A 33 -2.22 -5.80 4.19
CA THR A 33 -2.80 -6.10 2.87
C THR A 33 -3.83 -5.04 2.48
N HIS A 34 -4.03 -4.87 1.18
CA HIS A 34 -5.10 -4.04 0.61
C HIS A 34 -6.05 -4.94 -0.21
N PRO A 35 -7.38 -4.81 -0.05
CA PRO A 35 -8.34 -5.69 -0.74
C PRO A 35 -8.38 -5.45 -2.26
N LEU A 36 -8.04 -4.24 -2.71
CA LEU A 36 -8.01 -3.86 -4.12
C LEU A 36 -6.61 -3.39 -4.58
N GLY A 37 -5.57 -3.71 -3.79
CA GLY A 37 -4.18 -3.33 -4.07
C GLY A 37 -3.84 -1.90 -3.66
N GLN A 38 -2.59 -1.51 -3.90
CA GLN A 38 -2.06 -0.20 -3.54
C GLN A 38 -1.01 0.26 -4.55
N THR A 39 -1.07 1.55 -4.90
CA THR A 39 -0.02 2.23 -5.67
C THR A 39 0.76 3.17 -4.77
N LEU A 40 2.09 3.07 -4.83
CA LEU A 40 3.03 4.01 -4.23
C LEU A 40 3.67 4.86 -5.33
N ILE A 41 3.80 6.16 -5.11
CA ILE A 41 4.56 7.06 -6.01
C ILE A 41 5.56 7.83 -5.16
N VAL A 42 6.85 7.54 -5.31
CA VAL A 42 7.88 8.15 -4.46
C VAL A 42 8.18 9.58 -4.92
N THR A 43 8.06 10.53 -3.99
CA THR A 43 8.24 11.95 -4.25
C THR A 43 9.55 12.48 -3.68
N GLN A 44 10.10 11.88 -2.62
CA GLN A 44 11.38 12.27 -2.02
C GLN A 44 12.11 11.08 -1.39
N GLY A 45 13.44 11.15 -1.39
CA GLY A 45 14.30 10.24 -0.62
C GLY A 45 14.42 8.83 -1.22
N GLN A 46 14.73 7.87 -0.35
CA GLN A 46 14.94 6.46 -0.71
C GLN A 46 14.23 5.57 0.30
N GLY A 47 13.58 4.53 -0.21
CA GLY A 47 12.83 3.59 0.61
C GLY A 47 12.91 2.16 0.13
N TRP A 48 12.12 1.33 0.78
CA TRP A 48 11.96 -0.07 0.44
C TRP A 48 10.48 -0.46 0.39
N VAL A 49 10.19 -1.44 -0.44
CA VAL A 49 8.97 -2.25 -0.37
C VAL A 49 9.36 -3.72 -0.39
N GLN A 50 8.64 -4.53 0.37
CA GLN A 50 8.83 -5.97 0.35
C GLN A 50 7.49 -6.69 0.44
N HIS A 51 7.28 -7.64 -0.47
CA HIS A 51 6.21 -8.61 -0.38
C HIS A 51 6.62 -9.79 0.52
N TRP A 52 5.66 -10.41 1.19
CA TRP A 52 5.92 -11.56 2.05
C TRP A 52 6.69 -12.65 1.30
N GLN A 53 7.83 -13.09 1.87
CA GLN A 53 8.76 -14.06 1.26
C GLN A 53 9.37 -13.63 -0.09
N GLY A 54 9.12 -12.40 -0.53
CA GLY A 54 9.71 -11.81 -1.71
C GLY A 54 11.03 -11.08 -1.42
N PRO A 55 11.78 -10.74 -2.48
CA PRO A 55 12.96 -9.91 -2.34
C PRO A 55 12.58 -8.52 -1.84
N LEU A 56 13.51 -7.89 -1.12
CA LEU A 56 13.42 -6.47 -0.80
C LEU A 56 13.68 -5.65 -2.08
N GLN A 57 12.82 -4.68 -2.35
CA GLN A 57 12.92 -3.83 -3.54
C GLN A 57 13.23 -2.40 -3.12
N ALA A 58 14.25 -1.80 -3.73
CA ALA A 58 14.58 -0.40 -3.55
C ALA A 58 13.57 0.50 -4.27
N LEU A 59 13.25 1.63 -3.65
CA LEU A 59 12.44 2.69 -4.22
C LEU A 59 13.20 4.02 -4.15
N ALA A 60 13.18 4.77 -5.24
CA ALA A 60 13.75 6.11 -5.36
C ALA A 60 12.72 7.09 -5.96
N VAL A 61 13.04 8.38 -5.91
CA VAL A 61 12.17 9.44 -6.45
C VAL A 61 11.80 9.16 -7.91
N GLY A 62 10.50 9.21 -8.20
CA GLY A 62 9.95 8.93 -9.53
C GLY A 62 9.49 7.49 -9.73
N ASP A 63 9.88 6.55 -8.84
CA ASP A 63 9.41 5.18 -8.92
C ASP A 63 7.92 5.07 -8.58
N VAL A 64 7.26 4.16 -9.29
CA VAL A 64 5.87 3.75 -9.04
C VAL A 64 5.87 2.27 -8.69
N ALA A 65 5.43 1.94 -7.48
CA ALA A 65 5.26 0.55 -7.06
C ALA A 65 3.78 0.19 -7.04
N TRP A 66 3.40 -0.86 -7.76
CA TRP A 66 2.09 -1.47 -7.67
C TRP A 66 2.15 -2.73 -6.82
N ILE A 67 1.33 -2.78 -5.78
CA ILE A 67 1.17 -3.92 -4.89
C ILE A 67 -0.20 -4.55 -5.17
N PRO A 68 -0.24 -5.80 -5.68
CA PRO A 68 -1.50 -6.42 -6.05
C PRO A 68 -2.47 -6.65 -4.87
N PRO A 69 -3.78 -6.81 -5.14
CA PRO A 69 -4.79 -7.16 -4.15
C PRO A 69 -4.39 -8.35 -3.27
N GLY A 70 -4.60 -8.23 -1.96
CA GLY A 70 -4.37 -9.28 -0.97
C GLY A 70 -2.88 -9.60 -0.69
N VAL A 71 -1.93 -8.95 -1.37
CA VAL A 71 -0.50 -9.20 -1.15
C VAL A 71 -0.07 -8.62 0.19
N LYS A 72 0.43 -9.49 1.07
CA LYS A 72 1.04 -9.08 2.34
C LYS A 72 2.37 -8.39 2.05
N HIS A 73 2.51 -7.16 2.52
CA HIS A 73 3.69 -6.35 2.24
C HIS A 73 3.95 -5.34 3.37
N TRP A 74 5.13 -4.74 3.34
CA TRP A 74 5.46 -3.51 4.07
C TRP A 74 6.23 -2.58 3.15
N HIS A 75 6.26 -1.30 3.51
CA HIS A 75 7.06 -0.29 2.85
C HIS A 75 7.49 0.78 3.84
N GLY A 76 8.57 1.49 3.54
CA GLY A 76 9.12 2.50 4.43
C GLY A 76 10.38 3.16 3.91
N ALA A 77 11.01 3.94 4.77
CA ALA A 77 12.34 4.49 4.55
C ALA A 77 13.40 3.39 4.53
N THR A 78 14.57 3.71 3.98
CA THR A 78 15.79 2.93 4.24
C THR A 78 16.30 3.21 5.66
N ALA A 79 17.29 2.44 6.13
CA ALA A 79 17.88 2.65 7.45
C ALA A 79 18.54 4.03 7.63
N THR A 80 19.02 4.65 6.55
CA THR A 80 19.83 5.89 6.59
C THR A 80 19.20 7.07 5.84
N SER A 81 18.15 6.86 5.05
CA SER A 81 17.49 7.91 4.27
C SER A 81 15.99 7.93 4.54
N ALA A 82 15.44 9.13 4.78
CA ALA A 82 14.01 9.34 4.84
C ALA A 82 13.37 9.07 3.48
N MET A 83 12.05 8.87 3.47
CA MET A 83 11.28 8.67 2.24
C MET A 83 9.92 9.34 2.34
N GLN A 84 9.50 9.98 1.27
CA GLN A 84 8.13 10.48 1.10
C GLN A 84 7.52 9.90 -0.16
N HIS A 85 6.25 9.50 -0.07
CA HIS A 85 5.50 9.03 -1.22
C HIS A 85 4.02 9.37 -1.12
N VAL A 86 3.36 9.36 -2.27
CA VAL A 86 1.90 9.27 -2.34
C VAL A 86 1.51 7.79 -2.20
N VAL A 87 0.46 7.53 -1.43
CA VAL A 87 -0.26 6.25 -1.43
C VAL A 87 -1.62 6.43 -2.07
N ILE A 88 -2.05 5.42 -2.83
CA ILE A 88 -3.41 5.32 -3.38
C ILE A 88 -3.89 3.89 -3.14
N ALA A 89 -5.01 3.72 -2.45
CA ALA A 89 -5.66 2.43 -2.25
C ALA A 89 -7.18 2.59 -2.24
N GLU A 90 -7.88 1.62 -2.81
CA GLU A 90 -9.35 1.60 -2.84
C GLU A 90 -9.91 0.77 -1.69
N ALA A 91 -11.02 1.22 -1.12
CA ALA A 91 -11.75 0.46 -0.13
C ALA A 91 -12.71 -0.55 -0.77
N GLN A 92 -12.76 -1.76 -0.20
CA GLN A 92 -13.82 -2.73 -0.42
C GLN A 92 -14.60 -2.90 0.88
N ASP A 93 -15.92 -2.79 0.81
CA ASP A 93 -16.82 -2.90 1.98
C ASP A 93 -16.41 -1.97 3.14
N GLY A 94 -15.99 -0.75 2.81
CA GLY A 94 -15.59 0.28 3.76
C GLY A 94 -14.17 0.12 4.33
N THR A 95 -13.42 -0.91 3.94
CA THR A 95 -12.06 -1.15 4.42
C THR A 95 -11.05 -1.04 3.27
N ALA A 96 -10.03 -0.20 3.44
CA ALA A 96 -8.93 -0.09 2.48
C ALA A 96 -7.69 -0.88 2.89
N VAL A 97 -7.52 -1.24 4.17
CA VAL A 97 -6.30 -1.87 4.68
C VAL A 97 -6.62 -2.87 5.79
N SER A 98 -5.91 -3.99 5.83
CA SER A 98 -5.88 -4.92 6.96
C SER A 98 -4.46 -4.98 7.53
N TRP A 99 -4.29 -4.48 8.75
CA TRP A 99 -3.02 -4.45 9.46
C TRP A 99 -2.69 -5.80 10.10
N LEU A 100 -1.42 -6.18 10.09
CA LEU A 100 -0.89 -7.43 10.64
C LEU A 100 0.27 -7.12 11.62
N GLU A 101 1.21 -8.05 11.77
CA GLU A 101 2.32 -7.91 12.71
C GLU A 101 3.39 -6.90 12.26
N GLN A 102 4.19 -6.43 13.21
CA GLN A 102 5.31 -5.51 12.94
C GLN A 102 6.41 -6.21 12.14
N VAL A 103 7.11 -5.42 11.31
CA VAL A 103 8.35 -5.88 10.66
C VAL A 103 9.47 -5.89 11.71
N THR A 104 9.97 -7.08 12.02
CA THR A 104 11.07 -7.26 12.98
C THR A 104 12.35 -6.59 12.50
N ASP A 105 13.19 -6.16 13.44
CA ASP A 105 14.50 -5.57 13.11
C ASP A 105 15.43 -6.57 12.40
N ASP A 106 15.26 -7.87 12.63
CA ASP A 106 16.05 -8.92 11.96
C ASP A 106 15.67 -9.08 10.48
N SER A 107 14.43 -8.74 10.13
CA SER A 107 13.93 -8.75 8.74
C SER A 107 14.15 -7.42 8.03
N TYR A 108 14.62 -6.40 8.74
CA TYR A 108 14.84 -5.05 8.22
C TYR A 108 16.34 -4.80 8.05
N PRO A 109 16.82 -4.50 6.83
CA PRO A 109 18.24 -4.20 6.63
C PRO A 109 18.64 -2.93 7.39
N ARG A 110 19.83 -2.97 7.99
CA ARG A 110 20.43 -1.84 8.71
C ARG A 110 21.44 -1.10 7.85
#